data_AF-A0A6M0B7R0-F1
#
_entry.id   AF-A0A6M0B7R0-F1
#
_cell.length_a   1.000
_cell.length_b   1.000
_cell.length_c   1.000
_cell.angle_alpha   90.00
_cell.angle_beta   90.00
_cell.angle_gamma   90.00
#
_symmetry.space_group_name_H-M   'P 1'
#
loop_
_entity.id
_entity.type
_entity.pdbx_description
1 polymer ?
#
loop_
_entity_poly.entity_id
_entity_poly.type
_entity_poly.pdbx_seq_one_letter_code
_entity_poly.pdbx_strand_id
1 'polypeptide(L)'
;GRELSKRFERLAGTTLPGSGDNFINWIHRDDIVQAVEFARRNRSQGIYNLVNDIKLTTREVTDKICDRYNLPKVLWDSSQPNFRTNNARVDNQKLKVAGYELIHAETLI
;
A
#
# COMPACT_ATOMS: atom_id res chain seq x y z
N GLY A 1 -8.58 13.53 -9.24
CA GLY A 1 -7.69 12.63 -8.47
C GLY A 1 -7.32 11.44 -9.33
N ARG A 2 -6.23 10.72 -9.03
CA ARG A 2 -5.90 9.46 -9.74
C ARG A 2 -6.83 8.36 -9.24
N GLU A 3 -7.62 7.76 -10.13
CA GLU A 3 -8.42 6.57 -9.80
C GLU A 3 -7.57 5.31 -9.88
N LEU A 4 -7.57 4.52 -8.82
CA LEU A 4 -6.85 3.25 -8.76
C LEU A 4 -7.42 2.26 -9.77
N SER A 5 -8.75 2.17 -9.88
CA SER A 5 -9.45 1.30 -10.84
C SER A 5 -8.88 1.44 -12.26
N LYS A 6 -8.79 2.66 -12.80
CA LYS A 6 -8.24 2.93 -14.14
C LYS A 6 -6.78 2.49 -14.32
N ARG A 7 -6.00 2.43 -13.24
CA ARG A 7 -4.61 1.96 -13.30
C ARG A 7 -4.55 0.43 -13.35
N PHE A 8 -5.38 -0.25 -12.56
CA PHE A 8 -5.40 -1.71 -12.51
C PHE A 8 -6.14 -2.34 -13.69
N GLU A 9 -7.14 -1.66 -14.26
CA GLU A 9 -7.78 -2.07 -15.53
C GLU A 9 -6.76 -2.24 -16.66
N ARG A 10 -5.74 -1.37 -16.73
CA ARG A 10 -4.67 -1.47 -17.73
C ARG A 10 -3.71 -2.62 -17.50
N LEU A 11 -3.64 -3.13 -16.26
CA LEU A 11 -2.74 -4.22 -15.88
C LEU A 11 -3.45 -5.58 -15.97
N ALA A 12 -4.78 -5.60 -15.88
CA ALA A 12 -5.58 -6.81 -15.91
C ALA A 12 -5.27 -7.65 -17.16
N GLY A 13 -5.03 -8.95 -16.96
CA GLY A 13 -4.71 -9.89 -18.04
C GLY A 13 -3.31 -9.73 -18.65
N THR A 14 -2.49 -8.79 -18.18
CA THR A 14 -1.11 -8.64 -18.65
C THR A 14 -0.14 -9.50 -17.85
N THR A 15 1.05 -9.75 -18.40
CA THR A 15 2.17 -10.37 -17.70
C THR A 15 3.15 -9.31 -17.23
N LEU A 16 3.44 -9.27 -15.93
CA LEU A 16 4.41 -8.38 -15.33
C LEU A 16 5.71 -9.14 -14.96
N PRO A 17 6.89 -8.52 -15.09
CA PRO A 17 8.14 -9.12 -14.65
C PRO A 17 8.22 -9.25 -13.13
N GLY A 18 8.95 -10.27 -12.67
CA GLY A 18 9.13 -10.60 -11.27
C GLY A 18 8.08 -11.55 -10.73
N SER A 19 8.12 -11.78 -9.41
CA SER A 19 7.20 -12.68 -8.71
C SER A 19 6.02 -11.96 -8.07
N GLY A 20 6.06 -10.63 -7.96
CA GLY A 20 5.01 -9.82 -7.32
C GLY A 20 5.02 -9.89 -5.79
N ASP A 21 6.00 -10.56 -5.18
CA ASP A 21 6.10 -10.80 -3.73
C ASP A 21 6.66 -9.60 -2.95
N ASN A 22 6.89 -8.48 -3.63
CA ASN A 22 7.28 -7.23 -2.99
C ASN A 22 6.08 -6.66 -2.23
N PHE A 23 6.27 -6.43 -0.91
CA PHE A 23 5.32 -5.74 -0.05
C PHE A 23 5.06 -4.33 -0.56
N ILE A 24 3.80 -3.93 -0.47
CA ILE A 24 3.39 -2.55 -0.68
C ILE A 24 3.06 -1.91 0.66
N ASN A 25 3.36 -0.62 0.75
CA ASN A 25 3.03 0.19 1.91
C ASN A 25 1.96 1.20 1.48
N TRP A 26 0.80 1.17 2.15
CA TRP A 26 -0.38 1.98 1.79
C TRP A 26 -0.74 2.92 2.92
N ILE A 27 -1.31 4.07 2.60
CA ILE A 27 -2.02 4.92 3.56
C ILE A 27 -3.21 5.60 2.87
N HIS A 28 -4.34 5.74 3.57
CA HIS A 28 -5.46 6.50 3.05
C HIS A 28 -5.19 8.01 3.11
N ARG A 29 -5.80 8.78 2.21
CA ARG A 29 -5.57 10.24 2.12
C ARG A 29 -5.96 10.95 3.42
N ASP A 30 -7.06 10.55 4.05
CA ASP A 30 -7.56 11.23 5.25
C ASP A 30 -6.62 11.02 6.45
N ASP A 31 -5.97 9.85 6.54
CA ASP A 31 -4.92 9.60 7.54
C ASP A 31 -3.68 10.47 7.30
N ILE A 32 -3.34 10.79 6.04
CA ILE A 32 -2.25 11.74 5.76
C ILE A 32 -2.57 13.11 6.37
N VAL A 33 -3.79 13.60 6.15
CA VAL A 33 -4.21 14.91 6.68
C VAL A 33 -4.22 14.90 8.21
N GLN A 34 -4.79 13.85 8.81
CA GLN A 34 -4.88 13.74 10.25
C GLN A 34 -3.51 13.54 10.92
N ALA A 35 -2.60 12.76 10.33
CA ALA A 35 -1.25 12.56 10.85
C ALA A 35 -0.43 13.85 10.86
N VAL A 36 -0.59 14.72 9.84
CA VAL A 36 0.04 16.05 9.83
C VAL A 36 -0.49 16.91 10.98
N GLU A 37 -1.81 16.92 11.19
CA GLU A 37 -2.40 17.67 12.30
C GLU A 37 -1.99 17.11 13.67
N PHE A 38 -1.91 15.77 13.80
CA PHE A 38 -1.39 15.09 14.97
C PHE A 38 0.06 15.50 15.27
N ALA A 39 0.93 15.49 14.26
CA ALA A 39 2.33 15.88 14.41
C ALA A 39 2.47 17.33 14.88
N ARG A 40 1.64 18.22 14.32
CA ARG A 40 1.59 19.64 14.69
C ARG A 40 1.14 19.84 16.14
N ARG A 41 0.04 19.19 16.57
CA ARG A 41 -0.52 19.31 17.93
C ARG A 41 0.43 18.77 18.99
N ASN A 42 1.06 17.63 18.71
CA ASN A 42 1.93 16.94 19.66
C ASN A 42 3.41 17.38 19.56
N ARG A 43 3.72 18.36 18.71
CA ARG A 43 5.10 18.83 18.43
C ARG A 43 6.06 17.67 18.16
N SER A 44 5.59 16.65 17.46
CA SER A 44 6.28 15.37 17.31
C SER A 44 7.69 15.56 16.75
N GLN A 45 8.66 14.85 17.32
CA GLN A 45 10.07 14.90 16.92
C GLN A 45 10.56 13.55 16.41
N GLY A 46 11.44 13.57 15.41
CA GLY A 46 12.02 12.38 14.78
C GLY A 46 11.17 11.78 13.65
N ILE A 47 11.49 10.54 13.28
CA ILE A 47 10.88 9.86 12.12
C ILE A 47 9.76 8.92 12.59
N TYR A 48 8.60 8.99 11.93
CA TYR A 48 7.47 8.08 12.12
C TYR A 48 7.01 7.57 10.76
N ASN A 49 6.76 6.27 10.66
CA ASN A 49 6.21 5.68 9.46
C ASN A 49 4.70 5.84 9.45
N LEU A 50 4.17 6.53 8.45
CA LEU A 50 2.74 6.66 8.23
C LEU A 50 2.31 5.65 7.15
N VAL A 51 1.96 4.46 7.61
CA VAL A 51 1.44 3.35 6.80
C VAL A 51 0.28 2.71 7.55
N ASN A 52 -0.65 2.09 6.83
CA ASN A 52 -1.76 1.36 7.42
C ASN A 52 -1.30 -0.04 7.91
N ASP A 53 -2.24 -0.81 8.46
CA ASP A 53 -1.95 -2.09 9.11
C ASP A 53 -1.84 -3.25 8.13
N ILE A 54 -2.25 -3.03 6.90
CA ILE A 54 -2.26 -4.02 5.84
C ILE A 54 -0.82 -4.37 5.45
N LYS A 55 -0.51 -5.66 5.47
CA LYS A 55 0.77 -6.22 4.99
C LYS A 55 0.47 -7.16 3.83
N LEU A 56 0.38 -6.59 2.64
CA LEU A 56 0.16 -7.34 1.40
C LEU A 56 1.28 -7.08 0.40
N THR A 57 1.55 -8.11 -0.39
CA THR A 57 2.39 -8.07 -1.57
C THR A 57 1.67 -7.39 -2.74
N THR A 58 2.45 -7.01 -3.74
CA THR A 58 1.92 -6.42 -4.98
C THR A 58 0.95 -7.38 -5.65
N ARG A 59 1.30 -8.67 -5.70
CA ARG A 59 0.45 -9.74 -6.24
C ARG A 59 -0.89 -9.82 -5.51
N GLU A 60 -0.89 -9.90 -4.19
CA GLU A 60 -2.13 -10.01 -3.41
C GLU A 60 -3.05 -8.79 -3.60
N VAL A 61 -2.47 -7.61 -3.72
CA VAL A 61 -3.23 -6.37 -3.95
C VAL A 61 -3.82 -6.35 -5.36
N THR A 62 -3.02 -6.65 -6.38
CA THR A 62 -3.53 -6.75 -7.76
C THR A 62 -4.62 -7.79 -7.86
N ASP A 63 -4.47 -8.93 -7.18
CA ASP A 63 -5.45 -10.01 -7.21
C ASP A 63 -6.77 -9.59 -6.55
N LYS A 64 -6.73 -8.97 -5.37
CA LYS A 64 -7.93 -8.45 -4.68
C LYS A 64 -8.67 -7.41 -5.51
N ILE A 65 -7.93 -6.54 -6.22
CA ILE A 65 -8.52 -5.53 -7.08
C ILE A 65 -9.17 -6.19 -8.29
N CYS A 66 -8.48 -7.13 -8.95
CA CYS A 66 -9.05 -7.85 -10.08
C CYS A 66 -10.34 -8.60 -9.68
N ASP A 67 -10.35 -9.26 -8.52
CA ASP A 67 -11.55 -9.94 -8.02
C ASP A 67 -12.71 -8.97 -7.80
N ARG A 68 -12.45 -7.84 -7.14
CA ARG A 68 -13.48 -6.84 -6.83
C ARG A 68 -14.14 -6.26 -8.08
N TYR A 69 -13.39 -6.11 -9.17
CA TYR A 69 -13.89 -5.53 -10.42
C TYR A 69 -14.16 -6.57 -11.51
N ASN A 70 -14.12 -7.87 -11.18
CA ASN A 70 -14.28 -8.98 -12.13
C ASN A 70 -13.36 -8.86 -13.37
N LEU A 71 -12.10 -8.50 -13.13
CA LEU A 71 -11.07 -8.34 -14.14
C LEU A 71 -10.18 -9.60 -14.23
N PRO A 72 -9.59 -9.89 -15.41
CA PRO A 72 -8.59 -10.95 -15.53
C PRO A 72 -7.39 -10.72 -14.60
N LYS A 73 -6.90 -11.78 -13.96
CA LYS A 73 -5.73 -11.73 -13.08
C LYS A 73 -4.47 -11.29 -13.82
N VAL A 74 -3.57 -10.65 -13.09
CA VAL A 74 -2.22 -10.33 -13.58
C VAL A 74 -1.36 -11.59 -13.53
N LEU A 75 -0.67 -11.89 -14.62
CA LEU A 75 0.33 -12.96 -14.68
C LEU A 75 1.71 -12.40 -14.32
N TRP A 76 2.59 -13.27 -13.85
CA TRP A 76 3.91 -12.87 -13.34
C TRP A 76 5.00 -13.73 -13.94
N ASP A 77 6.02 -13.10 -14.51
CA ASP A 77 7.19 -13.76 -15.09
C ASP A 77 8.37 -13.67 -14.11
N SER A 78 8.52 -14.73 -13.30
CA SER A 78 9.59 -14.82 -12.30
C SER A 78 10.99 -15.07 -12.87
N SER A 79 11.11 -15.29 -14.19
CA SER A 79 12.43 -15.32 -14.85
C SER A 79 13.04 -13.92 -15.01
N GLN A 80 12.19 -12.89 -14.94
CA GLN A 80 12.59 -11.49 -15.02
C GLN A 80 12.79 -10.89 -13.62
N PRO A 81 13.67 -9.89 -13.47
CA PRO A 81 13.88 -9.24 -12.18
C PRO A 81 12.62 -8.51 -11.69
N ASN A 82 12.44 -8.46 -10.38
CA ASN A 82 11.41 -7.63 -9.76
C ASN A 82 11.63 -6.14 -10.08
N PHE A 83 10.55 -5.40 -10.33
CA PHE A 83 10.60 -3.94 -10.57
C PHE A 83 11.24 -3.14 -9.43
N ARG A 84 11.17 -3.64 -8.20
CA ARG A 84 11.78 -3.01 -7.02
C ARG A 84 12.79 -3.98 -6.40
N THR A 85 13.98 -3.47 -6.14
CA THR A 85 15.06 -4.18 -5.45
C THR A 85 14.90 -4.16 -3.93
N ASN A 86 14.24 -3.13 -3.38
CA ASN A 86 13.98 -3.02 -1.95
C ASN A 86 12.57 -3.50 -1.59
N ASN A 87 12.48 -4.50 -0.71
CA ASN A 87 11.24 -5.10 -0.22
C ASN A 87 11.01 -4.79 1.27
N ALA A 88 10.84 -3.50 1.60
CA ALA A 88 10.64 -3.08 2.97
C ALA A 88 9.21 -3.33 3.44
N ARG A 89 9.06 -4.13 4.51
CA ARG A 89 7.82 -4.28 5.28
C ARG A 89 7.81 -3.22 6.39
N VAL A 90 7.12 -2.10 6.14
CA VAL A 90 7.16 -0.95 7.04
C VAL A 90 6.12 -1.09 8.14
N ASP A 91 6.51 -0.77 9.36
CA ASP A 91 5.67 -0.84 10.56
C ASP A 91 5.37 0.56 11.12
N ASN A 92 4.17 0.73 11.71
CA ASN A 92 3.65 1.99 12.24
C ASN A 92 3.55 2.01 13.79
N GLN A 93 4.07 0.99 14.49
CA GLN A 93 3.94 0.85 15.94
C GLN A 93 4.49 2.07 16.68
N LYS A 94 5.60 2.67 16.23
CA LYS A 94 6.13 3.90 16.83
C LYS A 94 5.11 5.05 16.79
N LEU A 95 4.36 5.18 15.70
CA LEU A 95 3.35 6.22 15.52
C LEU A 95 2.13 5.94 16.42
N LYS A 96 1.69 4.68 16.50
CA LYS A 96 0.61 4.26 17.40
C LYS A 96 0.95 4.44 18.88
N VAL A 97 2.16 4.07 19.29
CA VAL A 97 2.66 4.29 20.66
C VAL A 97 2.70 5.77 21.02
N ALA A 98 2.90 6.66 20.06
CA ALA A 98 2.82 8.11 20.28
C ALA A 98 1.37 8.61 20.47
N GLY A 99 0.36 7.75 20.29
CA GLY A 99 -1.07 8.07 20.48
C GLY A 99 -1.81 8.44 19.19
N TYR A 100 -1.24 8.16 18.02
CA TYR A 100 -1.95 8.36 16.76
C TYR A 100 -2.85 7.16 16.43
N GLU A 101 -4.10 7.43 16.08
CA GLU A 101 -5.11 6.43 15.70
C GLU A 101 -5.43 6.57 14.21
N LEU A 102 -5.39 5.46 13.48
CA LEU A 102 -5.76 5.43 12.05
C LEU A 102 -7.28 5.47 11.91
N ILE A 103 -7.76 6.37 11.05
CA ILE A 103 -9.16 6.39 10.57
C ILE A 103 -9.41 5.17 9.70
N HIS A 104 -8.45 4.81 8.84
CA HIS A 104 -8.57 3.75 7.84
C HIS A 104 -7.48 2.69 7.99
N ALA A 105 -7.44 2.02 9.14
CA ALA A 105 -6.38 1.06 9.48
C ALA A 105 -6.22 -0.09 8.47
N GLU A 106 -7.31 -0.55 7.88
CA GLU A 106 -7.34 -1.71 6.97
C GLU A 106 -7.94 -1.41 5.58
N THR A 107 -8.08 -0.13 5.22
CA THR A 107 -8.62 0.24 3.91
C THR A 107 -7.59 0.02 2.81
N LEU A 108 -7.97 -0.81 1.84
CA LEU A 108 -7.21 -1.08 0.61
C LEU A 108 -7.69 -0.24 -0.57
N ILE A 109 -8.99 0.04 -0.66
CA ILE A 109 -9.66 0.79 -1.76
C ILE A 109 -10.97 1.32 -1.24
#